data_AF-A0A957ED40-F1
#
_entry.id   AF-A0A957ED40-F1
#
_cell.length_a   1.000
_cell.length_b   1.000
_cell.length_c   1.000
_cell.angle_alpha   90.00
_cell.angle_beta   90.00
_cell.angle_gamma   90.00
#
_symmetry.space_group_name_H-M   'P 1'
#
loop_
_entity.id
_entity.type
_entity.pdbx_description
1 polymer ?
#
loop_
_entity_poly.entity_id
_entity_poly.type
_entity_poly.pdbx_seq_one_letter_code
_entity_poly.pdbx_strand_id
1 'polypeptide(L)'
;MKERHEQIIQLILQQQSVTVHELSERLSVSPVTIRSDLKQLAEMGKVIRTHGGARLGDERTRQEYSIATQQRVKAAEKQQIGKLAASLVQSGESILLDASTTALAVGKSLKQRADLHNVTVVTTGIWTALEMLGSTHLEVILTGGRVRNSTGSIAGLVA
;
A
#
# COMPACT_ATOMS: atom_id res chain seq x y z
N MET A 1 7.28 -9.82 18.98
CA MET A 1 8.13 -8.76 18.40
C MET A 1 7.63 -8.27 17.03
N LYS A 2 7.35 -9.17 16.06
CA LYS A 2 6.82 -8.78 14.73
C LYS A 2 5.61 -7.85 14.78
N GLU A 3 4.62 -8.16 15.61
CA GLU A 3 3.37 -7.38 15.70
C GLU A 3 3.60 -5.95 16.20
N ARG A 4 4.51 -5.76 17.17
CA ARG A 4 4.88 -4.42 17.67
C ARG A 4 5.65 -3.63 16.63
N HIS A 5 6.56 -4.27 15.90
CA HIS A 5 7.28 -3.63 14.79
C HIS A 5 6.34 -3.15 13.69
N GLU A 6 5.32 -3.95 13.35
CA GLU A 6 4.28 -3.53 12.42
C GLU A 6 3.48 -2.34 12.93
N GLN A 7 3.12 -2.31 14.21
CA GLN A 7 2.43 -1.16 14.83
C GLN A 7 3.28 0.12 14.79
N ILE A 8 4.57 0.03 15.12
CA ILE A 8 5.53 1.15 15.04
C ILE A 8 5.60 1.67 13.60
N ILE A 9 5.74 0.77 12.62
CA ILE A 9 5.78 1.13 11.19
C ILE A 9 4.48 1.82 10.76
N GLN A 10 3.32 1.31 11.17
CA GLN A 10 2.01 1.91 10.88
C GLN A 10 1.91 3.34 11.42
N LEU A 11 2.34 3.56 12.66
CA LEU A 11 2.34 4.89 13.27
C LEU A 11 3.27 5.85 12.52
N ILE A 12 4.47 5.41 12.17
CA ILE A 12 5.43 6.20 11.38
C ILE A 12 4.85 6.52 10.00
N LEU A 13 4.15 5.58 9.35
CA LEU A 13 3.49 5.81 8.07
C LEU A 13 2.35 6.80 8.10
N GLN A 14 1.59 6.83 9.19
CA GLN A 14 0.51 7.81 9.36
C GLN A 14 1.06 9.22 9.61
N GLN A 15 2.14 9.34 10.40
CA GLN A 15 2.61 10.62 10.94
C GLN A 15 3.90 11.14 10.28
N GLN A 16 4.50 10.37 9.36
CA GLN A 16 5.82 10.58 8.74
C GLN A 16 7.02 10.50 9.69
N SER A 17 6.84 10.87 10.95
CA SER A 17 7.80 10.76 12.03
C SER A 17 7.10 10.51 13.35
N VAL A 18 7.76 9.79 14.25
CA VAL A 18 7.31 9.58 15.65
C VAL A 18 8.49 9.71 16.59
N THR A 19 8.20 10.05 17.83
CA THR A 19 9.17 10.08 18.92
C THR A 19 9.16 8.79 19.74
N VAL A 20 10.26 8.54 20.44
CA VAL A 20 10.35 7.42 21.40
C VAL A 20 9.29 7.55 22.49
N HIS A 21 8.99 8.78 22.92
CA HIS A 21 8.02 9.04 23.98
C HIS A 21 6.59 8.70 23.53
N GLU A 22 6.15 9.19 22.37
CA GLU A 22 4.83 8.88 21.82
C GLU A 22 4.62 7.38 21.61
N LEU A 23 5.63 6.67 21.09
CA LEU A 23 5.58 5.23 20.92
C LEU A 23 5.52 4.49 22.25
N SER A 24 6.25 4.98 23.27
CA SER A 24 6.28 4.40 24.61
C SER A 24 4.90 4.49 25.26
N GLU A 25 4.23 5.64 25.15
CA GLU A 25 2.87 5.85 25.67
C GLU A 25 1.82 5.05 24.89
N ARG A 26 1.83 5.12 23.55
CA ARG A 26 0.81 4.44 22.72
C ARG A 26 0.87 2.93 22.78
N LEU A 27 2.06 2.37 22.94
CA LEU A 27 2.29 0.92 22.92
C LEU A 27 2.49 0.34 24.33
N SER A 28 2.42 1.18 25.38
CA SER A 28 2.62 0.80 26.78
C SER A 28 3.93 0.03 27.01
N VAL A 29 5.03 0.52 26.45
CA VAL A 29 6.37 -0.10 26.54
C VAL A 29 7.42 0.92 26.95
N SER A 30 8.48 0.47 27.62
CA SER A 30 9.54 1.37 28.08
C SER A 30 10.26 2.09 26.93
N PRO A 31 10.78 3.32 27.14
CA PRO A 31 11.60 4.02 26.15
C PRO A 31 12.82 3.22 25.68
N VAL A 32 13.41 2.39 26.56
CA VAL A 32 14.55 1.52 26.21
C VAL A 32 14.12 0.44 25.22
N THR A 33 12.94 -0.16 25.41
CA THR A 33 12.36 -1.13 24.48
C THR A 33 12.10 -0.52 23.11
N ILE A 34 11.48 0.67 23.07
CA ILE A 34 11.24 1.39 21.81
C ILE A 34 12.55 1.74 21.10
N ARG A 35 13.57 2.21 21.82
CA ARG A 35 14.89 2.47 21.22
C ARG A 35 15.51 1.22 20.59
N SER A 36 15.33 0.05 21.21
CA SER A 36 15.79 -1.24 20.66
C SER A 36 14.99 -1.63 19.42
N ASP A 37 13.67 -1.50 19.44
CA ASP A 37 12.83 -1.80 18.26
C ASP A 37 13.16 -0.89 17.08
N LEU A 38 13.30 0.42 17.32
CA LEU A 38 13.68 1.38 16.28
C LEU A 38 15.09 1.12 15.73
N LYS A 39 16.01 0.60 16.56
CA LYS A 39 17.33 0.16 16.10
C LYS A 39 17.21 -1.03 15.14
N GLN A 40 16.46 -2.06 15.52
CA GLN A 40 16.25 -3.25 14.67
C GLN A 40 15.54 -2.88 13.36
N LEU A 41 14.50 -2.05 13.43
CA LEU A 41 13.79 -1.57 12.24
C LEU A 41 14.69 -0.75 11.30
N ALA A 42 15.62 0.03 11.85
CA ALA A 42 16.58 0.78 11.05
C ALA A 42 17.64 -0.12 10.41
N GLU A 43 18.13 -1.14 11.13
CA GLU A 43 19.04 -2.16 10.59
C GLU A 43 18.38 -2.96 9.45
N MET A 44 17.07 -3.17 9.53
CA MET A 44 16.26 -3.77 8.46
C MET A 44 15.92 -2.80 7.32
N GLY A 45 16.44 -1.56 7.36
CA GLY A 45 16.18 -0.52 6.36
C GLY A 45 14.74 0.00 6.36
N LYS A 46 13.91 -0.33 7.36
CA LYS A 46 12.48 0.03 7.41
C LYS A 46 12.24 1.42 7.95
N VAL A 47 13.14 2.03 8.71
CA VAL A 47 12.97 3.40 9.25
C VAL A 47 14.32 4.12 9.31
N ILE A 48 14.31 5.45 9.32
CA ILE A 48 15.50 6.26 9.60
C ILE A 48 15.41 6.77 11.03
N ARG A 49 16.42 6.48 11.86
CA ARG A 49 16.49 7.01 13.23
C ARG A 49 16.76 8.50 13.22
N THR A 50 16.12 9.20 14.14
CA THR A 50 16.38 10.61 14.47
C THR A 50 16.83 10.72 15.92
N HIS A 51 17.25 11.92 16.36
CA HIS A 51 17.84 12.12 17.69
C HIS A 51 16.89 11.74 18.85
N GLY A 52 15.58 11.72 18.61
CA GLY A 52 14.56 11.38 19.62
C GLY A 52 13.50 10.38 19.15
N GLY A 53 13.69 9.71 18.02
CA GLY A 53 12.62 8.94 17.39
C GLY A 53 13.02 8.24 16.11
N ALA A 54 12.05 8.06 15.22
CA ALA A 54 12.27 7.56 13.88
C ALA A 54 11.31 8.22 12.89
N ARG A 55 11.76 8.34 11.65
CA ARG A 55 10.97 8.79 10.52
C ARG A 55 10.99 7.76 9.43
N LEU A 56 10.10 7.92 8.47
CA LEU A 56 10.15 7.12 7.26
C LEU A 56 11.49 7.27 6.53
N GLY A 57 11.97 6.14 6.03
CA GLY A 57 12.97 6.13 4.98
C GLY A 57 12.51 6.88 3.74
N ASP A 58 13.46 7.18 2.88
CA ASP A 58 13.26 7.67 1.53
C ASP A 58 12.29 6.78 0.72
N GLU A 59 11.79 7.27 -0.42
CA GLU A 59 10.76 6.59 -1.21
C GLU A 59 11.10 5.14 -1.56
N ARG A 60 12.39 4.81 -1.66
CA ARG A 60 12.88 3.44 -1.84
C ARG A 60 12.54 2.53 -0.65
N THR A 61 12.73 2.99 0.58
CA THR A 61 12.30 2.26 1.79
C THR A 61 10.78 2.07 1.83
N ARG A 62 10.00 3.05 1.35
CA ARG A 62 8.53 2.91 1.27
C ARG A 62 8.09 1.77 0.36
N GLN A 63 8.78 1.59 -0.76
CA GLN A 63 8.52 0.50 -1.70
C GLN A 63 8.82 -0.90 -1.12
N GLU A 64 9.55 -0.98 -0.01
CA GLU A 64 9.82 -2.24 0.68
C GLU A 64 8.82 -2.60 1.79
N TYR A 65 7.86 -1.73 2.11
CA TYR A 65 6.77 -2.13 3.01
C TYR A 65 5.82 -3.07 2.29
N SER A 66 5.24 -4.00 3.05
CA SER A 66 4.20 -4.87 2.52
C SER A 66 3.03 -4.05 1.99
N ILE A 67 2.37 -4.55 0.94
CA ILE A 67 1.19 -3.86 0.40
C ILE A 67 0.11 -3.66 1.46
N ALA A 68 -0.07 -4.63 2.36
CA ALA A 68 -1.03 -4.54 3.47
C ALA A 68 -0.72 -3.35 4.38
N THR A 69 0.57 -3.05 4.58
CA THR A 69 0.99 -1.91 5.37
C THR A 69 0.64 -0.61 4.66
N GLN A 70 0.99 -0.51 3.37
CA GLN A 70 0.73 0.68 2.55
C GLN A 70 -0.78 0.97 2.39
N GLN A 71 -1.63 -0.06 2.33
CA GLN A 71 -3.08 0.10 2.20
C GLN A 71 -3.70 0.84 3.39
N ARG A 72 -3.20 0.61 4.60
CA ARG A 72 -3.70 1.26 5.83
C ARG A 72 -3.35 2.74 5.89
N VAL A 73 -2.27 3.14 5.22
CA VAL A 73 -1.81 4.53 5.20
C VAL A 73 -2.75 5.37 4.34
N LYS A 74 -3.36 6.40 4.93
CA LYS A 74 -4.30 7.30 4.26
C LYS A 74 -5.41 6.54 3.52
N ALA A 75 -5.93 5.48 4.15
CA ALA A 75 -6.89 4.58 3.53
C ALA A 75 -8.19 5.31 3.14
N ALA A 76 -8.66 6.22 3.99
CA ALA A 76 -9.87 6.99 3.73
C ALA A 76 -9.70 7.90 2.50
N GLU A 77 -8.57 8.59 2.39
CA GLU A 77 -8.26 9.47 1.27
C GLU A 77 -8.12 8.68 -0.03
N LYS A 78 -7.45 7.52 0.00
CA LYS A 78 -7.36 6.61 -1.16
C LYS A 78 -8.73 6.10 -1.58
N GLN A 79 -9.63 5.80 -0.64
CA GLN A 79 -11.00 5.40 -0.96
C GLN A 79 -11.77 6.54 -1.62
N GLN A 80 -11.62 7.78 -1.16
CA GLN A 80 -12.27 8.94 -1.80
C GLN A 80 -11.73 9.17 -3.22
N ILE A 81 -10.40 9.08 -3.41
CA ILE A 81 -9.78 9.13 -4.74
C ILE A 81 -10.31 8.00 -5.62
N GLY A 82 -10.40 6.78 -5.08
CA GLY A 82 -10.91 5.60 -5.79
C GLY A 82 -12.33 5.80 -6.30
N LYS A 83 -13.23 6.30 -5.44
CA LYS A 83 -14.62 6.59 -5.82
C LYS A 83 -14.71 7.67 -6.89
N LEU A 84 -13.98 8.77 -6.72
CA LEU A 84 -13.99 9.86 -7.69
C LEU A 84 -13.44 9.40 -9.04
N ALA A 85 -12.28 8.74 -9.07
CA ALA A 85 -11.69 8.23 -10.31
C ALA A 85 -12.61 7.23 -11.00
N ALA A 86 -13.18 6.28 -10.24
CA ALA A 86 -14.11 5.31 -10.79
C ALA A 86 -15.37 5.96 -11.36
N SER A 87 -15.84 7.08 -10.81
CA SER A 87 -17.02 7.82 -11.32
C SER A 87 -16.80 8.46 -12.68
N LEU A 88 -15.53 8.70 -13.07
CA LEU A 88 -15.19 9.30 -14.35
C LEU A 88 -15.16 8.29 -15.50
N VAL A 89 -15.06 6.99 -15.19
CA VAL A 89 -14.98 5.92 -16.18
C VAL A 89 -16.35 5.69 -16.83
N GLN A 90 -16.32 5.47 -18.14
CA GLN A 90 -17.47 5.18 -18.99
C GLN A 90 -17.37 3.78 -19.61
N SER A 91 -18.52 3.22 -19.99
CA SER A 91 -18.59 1.92 -20.66
C SER A 91 -17.82 1.92 -21.99
N GLY A 92 -17.11 0.83 -22.28
CA GLY A 92 -16.27 0.69 -23.47
C GLY A 92 -14.86 1.26 -23.34
N GLU A 93 -14.52 1.92 -22.23
CA GLU A 93 -13.17 2.46 -22.04
C GLU A 93 -12.16 1.39 -21.62
N SER A 94 -10.89 1.65 -21.95
CA SER A 94 -9.75 0.88 -21.47
C SER A 94 -8.92 1.76 -20.53
N ILE A 95 -8.62 1.24 -19.33
CA ILE A 95 -7.87 1.96 -18.30
C ILE A 95 -6.66 1.16 -17.84
N LEU A 96 -5.58 1.87 -17.49
CA LEU A 96 -4.38 1.28 -16.91
C LEU A 96 -4.29 1.64 -15.42
N LEU A 97 -4.20 0.62 -14.57
CA LEU A 97 -4.00 0.77 -13.13
C LEU A 97 -2.64 0.20 -12.72
N ASP A 98 -1.80 1.01 -12.10
CA ASP A 98 -0.52 0.51 -11.58
C ASP A 98 -0.70 -0.40 -10.35
N ALA A 99 0.42 -0.86 -9.78
CA ALA A 99 0.42 -1.72 -8.59
C ALA A 99 0.28 -0.95 -7.26
N SER A 100 -0.06 0.34 -7.30
CA SER A 100 -0.13 1.17 -6.09
C SER A 100 -1.38 0.88 -5.27
N THR A 101 -1.32 1.20 -3.97
CA THR A 101 -2.49 1.05 -3.08
C THR A 101 -3.60 2.06 -3.36
N THR A 102 -3.30 3.15 -4.07
CA THR A 102 -4.31 4.09 -4.57
C THR A 102 -5.03 3.50 -5.79
N ALA A 103 -4.29 2.92 -6.75
CA ALA A 103 -4.88 2.24 -7.90
C ALA A 103 -5.74 1.03 -7.49
N LEU A 104 -5.32 0.30 -6.44
CA LEU A 104 -6.17 -0.73 -5.84
C LEU A 104 -7.50 -0.16 -5.32
N ALA A 105 -7.50 1.02 -4.70
CA ALA A 105 -8.73 1.66 -4.25
C ALA A 105 -9.63 2.05 -5.43
N VAL A 106 -9.05 2.46 -6.58
CA VAL A 106 -9.79 2.66 -7.84
C VAL A 106 -10.41 1.34 -8.31
N GLY A 107 -9.65 0.24 -8.36
CA GLY A 107 -10.15 -1.08 -8.74
C GLY A 107 -11.31 -1.57 -7.86
N LYS A 108 -11.23 -1.34 -6.54
CA LYS A 108 -12.33 -1.60 -5.59
C LYS A 108 -13.60 -0.84 -5.95
N SER A 109 -13.46 0.45 -6.28
CA SER A 109 -14.60 1.29 -6.64
C SER A 109 -15.17 0.95 -8.02
N LEU A 110 -14.33 0.57 -8.98
CA LEU A 110 -14.78 0.11 -10.30
C LEU A 110 -15.58 -1.19 -10.21
N LYS A 111 -15.16 -2.15 -9.38
CA LYS A 111 -15.92 -3.39 -9.15
C LYS A 111 -17.35 -3.14 -8.66
N GLN A 112 -17.58 -2.01 -7.97
CA GLN A 112 -18.90 -1.62 -7.47
C GLN A 112 -19.77 -0.93 -8.52
N ARG A 113 -19.21 -0.54 -9.67
CA ARG A 113 -19.91 0.13 -10.78
C ARG A 113 -20.58 -0.88 -11.72
N ALA A 114 -21.60 -1.56 -11.20
CA ALA A 114 -22.38 -2.54 -11.96
C ALA A 114 -23.13 -1.95 -13.19
N ASP A 115 -23.19 -0.62 -13.28
CA ASP A 115 -23.73 0.13 -14.41
C ASP A 115 -22.76 0.24 -15.60
N LEU A 116 -21.48 -0.10 -15.41
CA LEU A 116 -20.50 -0.14 -16.50
C LEU A 116 -20.64 -1.42 -17.34
N HIS A 117 -20.24 -1.33 -18.60
CA HIS A 117 -20.19 -2.46 -19.52
C HIS A 117 -18.93 -2.35 -20.39
N ASN A 118 -18.32 -3.50 -20.73
CA ASN A 118 -17.17 -3.59 -21.63
C ASN A 118 -16.00 -2.67 -21.25
N VAL A 119 -15.72 -2.54 -19.95
CA VAL A 119 -14.55 -1.78 -19.50
C VAL A 119 -13.37 -2.73 -19.36
N THR A 120 -12.27 -2.43 -20.03
CA THR A 120 -11.03 -3.21 -19.93
C THR A 120 -10.08 -2.55 -18.96
N VAL A 121 -9.66 -3.29 -17.94
CA VAL A 121 -8.71 -2.84 -16.92
C VAL A 121 -7.40 -3.58 -17.09
N VAL A 122 -6.37 -2.88 -17.57
CA VAL A 122 -5.01 -3.38 -17.60
C VAL A 122 -4.33 -3.02 -16.29
N THR A 123 -3.65 -3.96 -15.62
CA THR A 123 -2.93 -3.66 -14.38
C THR A 123 -1.61 -4.39 -14.23
N THR A 124 -0.66 -3.71 -13.57
CA THR A 124 0.63 -4.29 -13.14
C THR A 124 0.59 -4.80 -11.70
N GLY A 125 -0.53 -4.66 -10.99
CA GLY A 125 -0.68 -5.08 -9.61
C GLY A 125 -1.47 -6.37 -9.47
N ILE A 126 -0.86 -7.43 -8.93
CA ILE A 126 -1.55 -8.70 -8.65
C ILE A 126 -2.76 -8.46 -7.75
N TRP A 127 -2.59 -7.65 -6.70
CA TRP A 127 -3.67 -7.37 -5.75
C TRP A 127 -4.84 -6.63 -6.38
N THR A 128 -4.56 -5.71 -7.32
CA THR A 128 -5.59 -4.99 -8.09
C THR A 128 -6.35 -5.95 -9.00
N ALA A 129 -5.66 -6.85 -9.71
CA ALA A 129 -6.30 -7.87 -10.53
C ALA A 129 -7.16 -8.83 -9.69
N LEU A 130 -6.62 -9.33 -8.56
CA LEU A 130 -7.34 -10.23 -7.65
C LEU A 130 -8.60 -9.58 -7.07
N GLU A 131 -8.54 -8.30 -6.72
CA GLU A 131 -9.69 -7.55 -6.20
C GLU A 131 -10.86 -7.59 -7.19
N MET A 132 -10.59 -7.48 -8.49
CA MET A 132 -11.62 -7.44 -9.54
C MET A 132 -12.08 -8.83 -10.00
N LEU A 133 -11.60 -9.93 -9.40
CA LEU A 133 -12.08 -11.28 -9.70
C LEU A 133 -13.60 -11.40 -9.49
N GLY A 134 -14.24 -12.14 -10.40
CA GLY A 134 -15.68 -12.37 -10.40
C GLY A 134 -16.51 -11.19 -10.93
N SER A 135 -15.90 -10.10 -11.37
CA SER A 135 -16.61 -9.02 -12.05
C SER A 135 -17.11 -9.50 -13.41
N THR A 136 -18.38 -9.31 -13.71
CA THR A 136 -18.99 -9.69 -15.00
C THR A 136 -18.96 -8.58 -16.04
N HIS A 137 -18.69 -7.34 -15.60
CA HIS A 137 -18.73 -6.13 -16.42
C HIS A 137 -17.34 -5.54 -16.70
N LEU A 138 -16.29 -6.10 -16.07
CA LEU A 138 -14.90 -5.70 -16.25
C LEU A 138 -14.13 -6.84 -16.89
N GLU A 139 -13.40 -6.54 -17.95
CA GLU A 139 -12.34 -7.40 -18.45
C GLU A 139 -11.04 -7.00 -17.77
N VAL A 140 -10.33 -7.94 -17.13
CA VAL A 140 -9.12 -7.63 -16.37
C VAL A 140 -7.91 -8.30 -17.03
N ILE A 141 -6.94 -7.47 -17.45
CA ILE A 141 -5.68 -7.91 -18.03
C ILE A 141 -4.57 -7.65 -17.01
N LEU A 142 -3.98 -8.71 -16.48
CA LEU A 142 -2.78 -8.62 -15.64
C LEU A 142 -1.54 -8.71 -16.54
N THR A 143 -0.67 -7.70 -16.47
CA THR A 143 0.58 -7.73 -17.24
C THR A 143 1.48 -8.87 -16.77
N GLY A 144 2.17 -9.54 -17.68
CA GLY A 144 3.19 -10.54 -17.33
C GLY A 144 4.49 -9.91 -16.82
N GLY A 145 5.39 -10.73 -16.25
CA GLY A 145 6.72 -10.32 -15.79
C GLY A 145 7.12 -10.97 -14.47
N ARG A 146 8.09 -10.38 -13.78
CA ARG A 146 8.56 -10.84 -12.46
C ARG A 146 7.74 -10.17 -11.35
N VAL A 147 7.27 -10.98 -10.41
CA VAL A 147 6.55 -10.50 -9.22
C VAL A 147 7.53 -9.98 -8.17
N ARG A 148 7.31 -8.77 -7.68
CA ARG A 148 7.99 -8.25 -6.48
C ARG A 148 7.24 -8.72 -5.24
N ASN A 149 7.83 -9.63 -4.47
CA ASN A 149 7.19 -10.25 -3.31
C ASN A 149 6.70 -9.26 -2.23
N SER A 150 7.36 -8.12 -2.05
CA SER A 150 6.95 -7.13 -1.04
C SER A 150 5.64 -6.42 -1.38
N THR A 151 5.40 -6.12 -2.65
CA THR A 151 4.31 -5.26 -3.11
C THR A 151 3.28 -5.98 -3.99
N GLY A 152 3.64 -7.13 -4.58
CA GLY A 152 2.83 -7.79 -5.60
C GLY A 152 2.79 -7.03 -6.94
N SER A 153 3.72 -6.10 -7.17
CA SER A 153 3.87 -5.43 -8.48
C SER A 153 4.58 -6.36 -9.46
N ILE A 154 4.15 -6.35 -10.71
CA ILE A 154 4.78 -7.09 -11.80
C ILE A 154 5.62 -6.13 -12.65
N ALA A 155 6.86 -6.52 -12.92
CA ALA A 155 7.77 -5.75 -13.76
C ALA A 155 8.81 -6.63 -14.46
N GLY A 156 9.42 -6.09 -15.52
CA GLY A 156 10.47 -6.76 -16.28
C GLY A 156 9.93 -7.83 -17.22
N LEU A 157 10.85 -8.48 -17.93
CA LEU A 157 10.53 -9.48 -18.95
C LEU A 157 10.18 -10.83 -18.30
N VAL A 158 9.24 -11.53 -18.92
CA VAL A 158 9.06 -12.97 -18.73
C VAL A 158 10.20 -13.63 -19.50
N ALA A 159 11.00 -14.46 -18.83
CA ALA A 159 12.07 -15.22 -19.47
C ALA A 159 11.51 -16.25 -20.45
#